data_AF-A0A517YUQ1-F1
#
_entry.id   AF-A0A517YUQ1-F1
#
_cell.length_a   1.000
_cell.length_b   1.000
_cell.length_c   1.000
_cell.angle_alpha   90.00
_cell.angle_beta   90.00
_cell.angle_gamma   90.00
#
_symmetry.space_group_name_H-M   'P 1'
#
loop_
_entity.id
_entity.type
_entity.pdbx_description
1 polymer ?
#
loop_
_entity_poly.entity_id
_entity_poly.type
_entity_poly.pdbx_seq_one_letter_code
_entity_poly.pdbx_strand_id
1 'polypeptide(L)'
;MRYKTITLVCALLMTTSLATSSAFAQQQCETKDCPAQTARQGQKNFKQQRHFQDGKQNRPQFSQNKRMFEKALMRDINLTAEQKAEIAEIKEQSISDRKDWYKKNTKKIDALEEEIQTAKKTGDKQDLAKLRYQLRDLMNNAPTPTDTLKKISGVLTPEQRKDFKRNHSSIKDNWQGKHGNREQARSRSNKDSFGFNSFEGDDRGSEKRMRDRDGDRDQRMKRRGHNDSDGDRGPRMHDRDNDDRGPRSRMNDDSRQENRHGPGSMLRSLFRDLDLTSDQKEQIREIVESGREEHQAWREENQDDLRALKEDMREAMQDKDREAAQSIREKMSDLMSSAPSPRDGLNEIKSVLTKKQKKQLEENLSELRPPRDRMDRPRRGDDRDDDDRPRAKRSRRGDDNNEQDRPHKKRKQRRQDDSDS
;
A
#
# COMPACT_ATOMS: atom_id res chain seq x y z
N MET A 1 -43.84 -15.97 -44.39
CA MET A 1 -43.27 -14.82 -45.14
C MET A 1 -43.43 -13.47 -44.41
N ARG A 2 -43.20 -13.38 -43.10
CA ARG A 2 -43.36 -12.12 -42.32
C ARG A 2 -42.11 -11.65 -41.57
N TYR A 3 -40.98 -12.36 -41.71
CA TYR A 3 -39.71 -12.00 -41.06
C TYR A 3 -38.72 -11.27 -41.98
N LYS A 4 -38.98 -11.17 -43.29
CA LYS A 4 -38.08 -10.51 -44.25
C LYS A 4 -38.30 -9.00 -44.38
N THR A 5 -39.43 -8.47 -43.93
CA THR A 5 -39.77 -7.05 -44.01
C THR A 5 -39.20 -6.21 -42.87
N ILE A 6 -38.90 -6.81 -41.71
CA ILE A 6 -38.40 -6.06 -40.53
C ILE A 6 -36.91 -5.70 -40.69
N THR A 7 -36.12 -6.55 -41.36
CA THR A 7 -34.68 -6.31 -41.54
C THR A 7 -34.37 -5.14 -42.49
N LEU A 8 -35.26 -4.85 -43.45
CA LEU A 8 -35.08 -3.76 -44.42
C LEU A 8 -35.40 -2.38 -43.83
N VAL A 9 -36.30 -2.30 -42.84
CA VAL A 9 -36.65 -1.02 -42.17
C VAL A 9 -35.54 -0.58 -41.22
N CYS A 10 -34.86 -1.50 -40.54
CA CYS A 10 -33.71 -1.16 -39.68
C CYS A 10 -32.48 -0.69 -40.47
N ALA A 11 -32.28 -1.19 -41.69
CA ALA A 11 -31.17 -0.74 -42.54
C ALA A 11 -31.36 0.69 -43.08
N LEU A 12 -32.61 1.12 -43.31
CA LEU A 12 -32.93 2.46 -43.84
C LEU A 12 -32.94 3.55 -42.76
N LEU A 13 -33.15 3.20 -41.49
CA LEU A 13 -33.07 4.13 -40.36
C LEU A 13 -31.62 4.40 -39.89
N MET A 14 -30.67 3.52 -40.19
CA MET A 14 -29.26 3.71 -39.82
C MET A 14 -28.50 4.64 -40.78
N THR A 15 -28.96 4.81 -42.02
CA THR A 15 -28.25 5.65 -43.02
C THR A 15 -28.67 7.12 -43.00
N THR A 16 -29.81 7.47 -42.38
CA THR A 16 -30.28 8.86 -42.28
C THR A 16 -29.75 9.62 -41.06
N SER A 17 -29.14 8.93 -40.08
CA SER A 17 -28.54 9.55 -38.89
C SER A 17 -27.12 10.13 -39.12
N LEU A 18 -26.46 9.74 -40.21
CA LEU A 18 -25.08 10.17 -40.52
C LEU A 18 -24.99 11.46 -41.36
N ALA A 19 -26.12 12.02 -41.83
CA ALA A 19 -26.12 13.20 -42.69
C ALA A 19 -26.37 14.54 -41.96
N THR A 20 -26.77 14.54 -40.68
CA THR A 20 -27.13 15.77 -39.95
C THR A 20 -26.09 16.26 -38.93
N SER A 21 -25.01 15.51 -38.68
CA SER A 21 -23.95 15.93 -37.72
C SER A 21 -22.80 16.74 -38.34
N SER A 22 -22.84 17.02 -39.64
CA SER A 22 -21.77 17.75 -40.36
C SER A 22 -22.03 19.26 -40.53
N ALA A 23 -23.25 19.74 -40.26
CA ALA A 23 -23.65 21.12 -40.58
C ALA A 23 -23.63 22.11 -39.40
N PHE A 24 -23.24 21.69 -38.18
CA PHE A 24 -23.34 22.55 -36.98
C PHE A 24 -22.01 23.11 -36.46
N ALA A 25 -20.90 22.96 -37.20
CA ALA A 25 -19.57 23.36 -36.76
C ALA A 25 -19.02 24.63 -37.44
N GLN A 26 -19.87 25.46 -38.07
CA GLN A 26 -19.41 26.60 -38.89
C GLN A 26 -20.03 27.95 -38.58
N GLN A 27 -20.58 28.18 -37.38
CA GLN A 27 -21.21 29.48 -37.10
C GLN A 27 -21.04 29.98 -35.68
N GLN A 28 -19.81 30.14 -35.19
CA GLN A 28 -19.46 31.15 -34.16
C GLN A 28 -17.98 31.52 -34.26
N CYS A 29 -17.64 32.57 -35.02
CA CYS A 29 -16.36 33.29 -34.91
C CYS A 29 -16.46 34.63 -35.69
N GLU A 30 -17.40 35.51 -35.34
CA GLU A 30 -17.35 36.92 -35.74
C GLU A 30 -17.82 37.81 -34.58
N THR A 31 -16.88 38.47 -33.92
CA THR A 31 -16.93 39.79 -33.23
C THR A 31 -15.56 39.95 -32.58
N LYS A 32 -14.57 40.53 -33.27
CA LYS A 32 -14.20 41.96 -33.30
C LYS A 32 -14.03 42.62 -31.92
N ASP A 33 -12.82 43.15 -31.76
CA ASP A 33 -12.37 44.26 -30.90
C ASP A 33 -11.90 43.98 -29.47
N CYS A 34 -10.57 43.85 -29.28
CA CYS A 34 -9.76 44.69 -28.36
C CYS A 34 -8.28 44.21 -28.23
N PRO A 35 -7.34 45.06 -27.76
CA PRO A 35 -6.12 45.36 -28.49
C PRO A 35 -4.89 44.55 -28.09
N ALA A 36 -3.98 44.47 -29.06
CA ALA A 36 -2.58 44.13 -28.87
C ALA A 36 -1.88 45.18 -27.98
N GLN A 37 -1.17 44.71 -26.96
CA GLN A 37 0.24 45.04 -26.69
C GLN A 37 0.71 44.33 -25.41
N THR A 38 2.02 44.06 -25.35
CA THR A 38 2.78 43.47 -24.23
C THR A 38 2.57 41.99 -23.90
N ALA A 39 3.22 41.09 -24.67
CA ALA A 39 3.88 39.87 -24.15
C ALA A 39 4.55 39.06 -25.29
N ARG A 40 5.53 39.64 -25.99
CA ARG A 40 6.39 38.90 -26.93
C ARG A 40 7.86 39.14 -26.62
N GLN A 41 8.30 38.70 -25.44
CA GLN A 41 9.69 38.41 -25.11
C GLN A 41 9.71 37.62 -23.80
N GLY A 42 9.68 36.29 -23.87
CA GLY A 42 9.70 35.48 -22.64
C GLY A 42 9.45 33.97 -22.77
N GLN A 43 9.09 33.45 -23.95
CA GLN A 43 8.78 32.01 -24.12
C GLN A 43 9.70 31.30 -25.12
N LYS A 44 11.02 31.53 -25.04
CA LYS A 44 12.01 30.70 -25.77
C LYS A 44 12.97 29.91 -24.88
N ASN A 45 12.90 30.01 -23.54
CA ASN A 45 13.87 29.36 -22.65
C ASN A 45 13.29 28.38 -21.60
N PHE A 46 12.04 27.95 -21.72
CA PHE A 46 11.48 26.90 -20.84
C PHE A 46 11.44 25.51 -21.49
N LYS A 47 12.43 25.20 -22.34
CA LYS A 47 12.88 23.82 -22.55
C LYS A 47 13.95 23.51 -21.50
N GLN A 48 13.57 23.52 -20.22
CA GLN A 48 14.31 22.74 -19.24
C GLN A 48 14.12 21.28 -19.65
N GLN A 49 15.12 20.76 -20.36
CA GLN A 49 15.47 19.35 -20.34
C GLN A 49 15.56 18.94 -18.86
N ARG A 50 14.44 18.52 -18.26
CA ARG A 50 14.52 17.59 -17.15
C ARG A 50 15.04 16.30 -17.76
N HIS A 51 16.36 16.18 -17.78
CA HIS A 51 17.02 14.91 -17.94
C HIS A 51 16.40 13.95 -16.92
N PHE A 52 15.51 13.08 -17.40
CA PHE A 52 15.01 11.89 -16.71
C PHE A 52 16.16 10.85 -16.57
N GLN A 53 17.33 11.28 -16.09
CA GLN A 53 18.49 10.41 -15.88
C GLN A 53 18.42 9.62 -14.55
N ASP A 54 17.59 10.03 -13.59
CA ASP A 54 17.59 9.41 -12.25
C ASP A 54 16.64 8.21 -12.06
N GLY A 55 15.89 7.82 -13.10
CA GLY A 55 15.12 6.56 -13.09
C GLY A 55 15.98 5.29 -13.19
N LYS A 56 17.28 5.40 -13.42
CA LYS A 56 18.19 4.25 -13.59
C LYS A 56 18.66 3.63 -12.27
N GLN A 57 18.62 4.36 -11.15
CA GLN A 57 19.22 3.88 -9.88
C GLN A 57 18.37 2.84 -9.15
N ASN A 58 17.06 2.75 -9.40
CA ASN A 58 16.18 1.71 -8.79
C ASN A 58 15.95 0.47 -9.67
N ARG A 59 16.43 0.45 -10.93
CA ARG A 59 16.39 -0.74 -11.80
C ARG A 59 17.17 -1.97 -11.27
N PRO A 60 18.30 -1.85 -10.54
CA PRO A 60 19.07 -3.02 -10.10
C PRO A 60 18.31 -3.90 -9.09
N GLN A 61 17.48 -3.31 -8.22
CA GLN A 61 16.79 -4.07 -7.18
C GLN A 61 15.69 -4.96 -7.73
N PHE A 62 14.96 -4.51 -8.76
CA PHE A 62 13.91 -5.32 -9.37
C PHE A 62 14.48 -6.54 -10.12
N SER A 63 15.59 -6.36 -10.84
CA SER A 63 16.25 -7.46 -11.56
C SER A 63 16.90 -8.48 -10.60
N GLN A 64 17.46 -8.01 -9.48
CA GLN A 64 17.99 -8.89 -8.43
C GLN A 64 16.89 -9.67 -7.73
N ASN A 65 15.80 -9.02 -7.32
CA ASN A 65 14.66 -9.70 -6.68
C ASN A 65 14.04 -10.74 -7.61
N LYS A 66 13.94 -10.46 -8.91
CA LYS A 66 13.47 -11.42 -9.92
C LYS A 66 14.37 -12.65 -10.00
N ARG A 67 15.69 -12.46 -10.08
CA ARG A 67 16.67 -13.58 -10.11
C ARG A 67 16.62 -14.42 -8.84
N MET A 68 16.44 -13.78 -7.67
CA MET A 68 16.31 -14.49 -6.39
C MET A 68 15.01 -15.29 -6.31
N PHE A 69 13.90 -14.71 -6.74
CA PHE A 69 12.60 -15.37 -6.81
C PHE A 69 12.65 -16.60 -7.72
N GLU A 70 13.23 -16.47 -8.91
CA GLU A 70 13.37 -17.58 -9.86
C GLU A 70 14.28 -18.70 -9.35
N LYS A 71 15.40 -18.35 -8.71
CA LYS A 71 16.29 -19.35 -8.09
C LYS A 71 15.59 -20.08 -6.94
N ALA A 72 14.80 -19.37 -6.13
CA ALA A 72 14.06 -19.97 -5.03
C ALA A 72 12.95 -20.92 -5.51
N LEU A 73 12.25 -20.58 -6.60
CA LEU A 73 11.18 -21.41 -7.16
C LEU A 73 11.66 -22.78 -7.64
N MET A 74 12.86 -22.83 -8.22
CA MET A 74 13.37 -24.02 -8.91
C MET A 74 14.43 -24.79 -8.13
N ARG A 75 14.75 -24.38 -6.89
CA ARG A 75 15.88 -24.93 -6.14
C ARG A 75 15.70 -26.41 -5.78
N ASP A 76 14.47 -26.79 -5.46
CA ASP A 76 14.17 -28.09 -4.84
C ASP A 76 13.44 -29.05 -5.80
N ILE A 77 13.34 -28.69 -7.09
CA ILE A 77 12.67 -29.50 -8.11
C ILE A 77 13.73 -30.20 -8.96
N ASN A 78 13.72 -31.54 -8.94
CA ASN A 78 14.59 -32.35 -9.79
C ASN A 78 14.10 -32.26 -11.25
N LEU A 79 14.64 -31.31 -12.00
CA LEU A 79 14.33 -31.09 -13.42
C LEU A 79 15.30 -31.85 -14.33
N THR A 80 14.78 -32.48 -15.39
CA THR A 80 15.62 -33.07 -16.45
C THR A 80 16.37 -31.98 -17.23
N ALA A 81 17.41 -32.37 -17.97
CA ALA A 81 18.16 -31.42 -18.81
C ALA A 81 17.24 -30.76 -19.87
N GLU A 82 16.35 -31.55 -20.48
CA GLU A 82 15.35 -31.09 -21.45
C GLU A 82 14.38 -30.08 -20.83
N GLN A 83 13.81 -30.39 -19.67
CA GLN A 83 12.92 -29.46 -18.96
C GLN A 83 13.61 -28.14 -18.62
N LYS A 84 14.89 -28.18 -18.21
CA LYS A 84 15.67 -26.96 -17.93
C LYS A 84 15.86 -26.12 -19.19
N ALA A 85 16.10 -26.73 -20.34
CA ALA A 85 16.24 -26.04 -21.62
C ALA A 85 14.91 -25.39 -22.05
N GLU A 86 13.81 -26.14 -22.00
CA GLU A 86 12.48 -25.61 -22.36
C GLU A 86 12.04 -24.48 -21.42
N ILE A 87 12.30 -24.61 -20.11
CA ILE A 87 12.04 -23.54 -19.15
C ILE A 87 12.90 -22.29 -19.44
N ALA A 88 14.14 -22.46 -19.90
CA ALA A 88 14.99 -21.33 -20.28
C ALA A 88 14.43 -20.61 -21.52
N GLU A 89 13.99 -21.35 -22.53
CA GLU A 89 13.36 -20.81 -23.73
C GLU A 89 12.05 -20.06 -23.40
N ILE A 90 11.17 -20.64 -22.58
CA ILE A 90 9.93 -19.99 -22.11
C ILE A 90 10.25 -18.65 -21.43
N LYS A 91 11.34 -18.58 -20.66
CA LYS A 91 11.75 -17.34 -19.99
C LYS A 91 12.24 -16.28 -20.98
N GLU A 92 13.06 -16.66 -21.95
CA GLU A 92 13.56 -15.76 -22.97
C GLU A 92 12.42 -15.21 -23.82
N GLN A 93 11.52 -16.10 -24.28
CA GLN A 93 10.33 -15.71 -25.02
C GLN A 93 9.46 -14.75 -24.21
N SER A 94 9.20 -15.04 -22.93
CA SER A 94 8.40 -14.14 -22.08
C SER A 94 9.05 -12.77 -21.85
N ILE A 95 10.39 -12.70 -21.80
CA ILE A 95 11.11 -11.43 -21.74
C ILE A 95 10.97 -10.67 -23.07
N SER A 96 11.05 -11.37 -24.20
CA SER A 96 10.85 -10.76 -25.53
C SER A 96 9.42 -10.23 -25.69
N ASP A 97 8.41 -11.08 -25.44
CA ASP A 97 6.98 -10.74 -25.51
C ASP A 97 6.68 -9.46 -24.71
N ARG A 98 7.23 -9.38 -23.48
CA ARG A 98 7.06 -8.20 -22.63
C ARG A 98 7.75 -6.96 -23.22
N LYS A 99 8.97 -7.08 -23.74
CA LYS A 99 9.67 -5.96 -24.38
C LYS A 99 8.91 -5.45 -25.60
N ASP A 100 8.41 -6.36 -26.43
CA ASP A 100 7.66 -6.02 -27.64
C ASP A 100 6.32 -5.39 -27.28
N TRP A 101 5.64 -5.89 -26.24
CA TRP A 101 4.44 -5.27 -25.71
C TRP A 101 4.69 -3.83 -25.24
N TYR A 102 5.75 -3.59 -24.47
CA TYR A 102 6.10 -2.23 -24.05
C TYR A 102 6.42 -1.36 -25.24
N LYS A 103 7.25 -1.82 -26.18
CA LYS A 103 7.63 -1.07 -27.39
C LYS A 103 6.39 -0.67 -28.21
N LYS A 104 5.41 -1.57 -28.33
CA LYS A 104 4.15 -1.30 -29.04
C LYS A 104 3.25 -0.30 -28.31
N ASN A 105 3.26 -0.31 -26.98
CA ASN A 105 2.37 0.51 -26.16
C ASN A 105 3.02 1.75 -25.52
N THR A 106 4.32 1.98 -25.69
CA THR A 106 5.05 3.13 -25.08
C THR A 106 4.35 4.45 -25.38
N LYS A 107 4.04 4.73 -26.65
CA LYS A 107 3.38 5.99 -27.04
C LYS A 107 2.01 6.18 -26.40
N LYS A 108 1.25 5.10 -26.20
CA LYS A 108 -0.07 5.16 -25.55
C LYS A 108 0.06 5.40 -24.06
N ILE A 109 1.04 4.75 -23.42
CA ILE A 109 1.35 4.93 -22.00
C ILE A 109 1.78 6.38 -21.77
N ASP A 110 2.73 6.89 -22.55
CA ASP A 110 3.22 8.27 -22.44
C ASP A 110 2.09 9.29 -22.63
N ALA A 111 1.22 9.09 -23.64
CA ALA A 111 0.06 9.96 -23.87
C ALA A 111 -0.93 9.96 -22.69
N LEU A 112 -1.30 8.78 -22.17
CA LEU A 112 -2.17 8.68 -21.01
C LEU A 112 -1.54 9.30 -19.76
N GLU A 113 -0.23 9.16 -19.57
CA GLU A 113 0.47 9.80 -18.46
C GLU A 113 0.47 11.33 -18.58
N GLU A 114 0.68 11.87 -19.78
CA GLU A 114 0.57 13.31 -20.04
C GLU A 114 -0.85 13.83 -19.77
N GLU A 115 -1.89 13.14 -20.25
CA GLU A 115 -3.29 13.48 -20.00
C GLU A 115 -3.66 13.39 -18.50
N ILE A 116 -3.14 12.39 -17.78
CA ILE A 116 -3.31 12.30 -16.33
C ILE A 116 -2.70 13.51 -15.62
N GLN A 117 -1.55 14.01 -16.10
CA GLN A 117 -0.90 15.19 -15.51
C GLN A 117 -1.65 16.48 -15.85
N THR A 118 -2.27 16.60 -17.02
CA THR A 118 -3.11 17.76 -17.34
C THR A 118 -4.39 17.75 -16.52
N ALA A 119 -5.10 16.62 -16.43
CA ALA A 119 -6.31 16.47 -15.60
C ALA A 119 -6.04 16.78 -14.11
N LYS A 120 -4.87 16.38 -13.59
CA LYS A 120 -4.43 16.76 -12.24
C LYS A 120 -4.26 18.26 -12.05
N LYS A 121 -3.78 18.98 -13.07
CA LYS A 121 -3.57 20.44 -13.00
C LYS A 121 -4.87 21.21 -13.12
N THR A 122 -5.81 20.71 -13.94
CA THR A 122 -7.13 21.33 -14.09
C THR A 122 -8.06 21.04 -12.92
N GLY A 123 -7.78 19.97 -12.15
CA GLY A 123 -8.61 19.56 -11.03
C GLY A 123 -9.85 18.76 -11.46
N ASP A 124 -9.90 18.30 -12.72
CA ASP A 124 -10.99 17.46 -13.21
C ASP A 124 -10.83 16.03 -12.69
N LYS A 125 -11.61 15.70 -11.65
CA LYS A 125 -11.56 14.41 -10.97
C LYS A 125 -12.15 13.28 -11.83
N GLN A 126 -13.19 13.56 -12.62
CA GLN A 126 -13.86 12.53 -13.42
C GLN A 126 -12.95 12.08 -14.57
N ASP A 127 -12.35 13.04 -15.27
CA ASP A 127 -11.38 12.74 -16.33
C ASP A 127 -10.15 12.03 -15.77
N LEU A 128 -9.65 12.46 -14.60
CA LEU A 128 -8.52 11.80 -13.95
C LEU A 128 -8.81 10.32 -13.63
N ALA A 129 -9.99 10.01 -13.09
CA ALA A 129 -10.39 8.64 -12.78
C ALA A 129 -10.48 7.78 -14.05
N LYS A 130 -11.11 8.32 -15.11
CA LYS A 130 -11.25 7.66 -16.41
C LYS A 130 -9.89 7.35 -17.05
N LEU A 131 -8.97 8.31 -17.06
CA LEU A 131 -7.62 8.12 -17.62
C LEU A 131 -6.80 7.11 -16.83
N ARG A 132 -6.90 7.12 -15.49
CA ARG A 132 -6.27 6.09 -14.63
C ARG A 132 -6.81 4.70 -14.92
N TYR A 133 -8.12 4.58 -15.14
CA TYR A 133 -8.73 3.31 -15.52
C TYR A 133 -8.20 2.82 -16.86
N GLN A 134 -8.12 3.68 -17.89
CA GLN A 134 -7.57 3.33 -19.19
C GLN A 134 -6.10 2.89 -19.11
N LEU A 135 -5.27 3.60 -18.35
CA LEU A 135 -3.87 3.21 -18.15
C LEU A 135 -3.78 1.86 -17.41
N ARG A 136 -4.63 1.63 -16.41
CA ARG A 136 -4.69 0.36 -15.68
C ARG A 136 -5.11 -0.79 -16.59
N ASP A 137 -6.17 -0.61 -17.38
CA ASP A 137 -6.67 -1.61 -18.32
C ASP A 137 -5.60 -1.97 -19.37
N LEU A 138 -4.92 -0.96 -19.91
CA LEU A 138 -3.78 -1.17 -20.80
C LEU A 138 -2.70 -2.02 -20.12
N MET A 139 -2.30 -1.67 -18.90
CA MET A 139 -1.26 -2.38 -18.15
C MET A 139 -1.69 -3.80 -17.71
N ASN A 140 -2.98 -4.05 -17.48
CA ASN A 140 -3.51 -5.37 -17.15
C ASN A 140 -3.40 -6.35 -18.34
N ASN A 141 -3.40 -5.82 -19.57
CA ASN A 141 -3.20 -6.60 -20.79
C ASN A 141 -1.71 -6.87 -21.12
N ALA A 142 -0.77 -6.47 -20.25
CA ALA A 142 0.65 -6.73 -20.44
C ALA A 142 1.03 -8.17 -20.07
N PRO A 143 1.97 -8.83 -20.79
CA PRO A 143 2.45 -10.16 -20.43
C PRO A 143 2.97 -10.22 -18.98
N THR A 144 2.27 -10.99 -18.15
CA THR A 144 2.51 -11.04 -16.71
C THR A 144 3.50 -12.16 -16.35
N PRO A 145 4.21 -12.08 -15.21
CA PRO A 145 5.01 -13.21 -14.73
C PRO A 145 4.17 -14.47 -14.49
N THR A 146 2.88 -14.30 -14.15
CA THR A 146 1.92 -15.40 -13.98
C THR A 146 1.72 -16.20 -15.26
N ASP A 147 1.71 -15.56 -16.44
CA ASP A 147 1.63 -16.26 -17.73
C ASP A 147 2.87 -17.14 -17.96
N THR A 148 4.05 -16.62 -17.61
CA THR A 148 5.31 -17.39 -17.65
C THR A 148 5.25 -18.60 -16.73
N LEU A 149 4.78 -18.42 -15.48
CA LEU A 149 4.67 -19.51 -14.51
C LEU A 149 3.66 -20.57 -14.96
N LYS A 150 2.57 -20.16 -15.62
CA LYS A 150 1.58 -21.09 -16.20
C LYS A 150 2.21 -21.92 -17.31
N LYS A 151 2.98 -21.31 -18.22
CA LYS A 151 3.74 -22.02 -19.26
C LYS A 151 4.76 -22.99 -18.65
N ILE A 152 5.57 -22.54 -17.69
CA ILE A 152 6.53 -23.40 -16.96
C ILE A 152 5.83 -24.59 -16.31
N SER A 153 4.68 -24.37 -15.67
CA SER A 153 3.93 -25.46 -15.02
C SER A 153 3.43 -26.52 -16.00
N GLY A 154 3.27 -26.19 -17.29
CA GLY A 154 2.90 -27.14 -18.34
C GLY A 154 4.01 -28.14 -18.66
N VAL A 155 5.27 -27.73 -18.56
CA VAL A 155 6.48 -28.54 -18.81
C VAL A 155 6.78 -29.52 -17.67
N LEU A 156 6.28 -29.21 -16.47
CA LEU A 156 6.52 -30.02 -15.27
C LEU A 156 5.62 -31.26 -15.23
N THR A 157 6.14 -32.36 -14.67
CA THR A 157 5.34 -33.54 -14.34
C THR A 157 4.33 -33.23 -13.23
N PRO A 158 3.26 -34.02 -13.05
CA PRO A 158 2.27 -33.77 -12.01
C PRO A 158 2.85 -33.63 -10.59
N GLU A 159 3.85 -34.46 -10.24
CA GLU A 159 4.52 -34.38 -8.93
C GLU A 159 5.38 -33.11 -8.80
N GLN A 160 6.17 -32.77 -9.84
CA GLN A 160 6.94 -31.53 -9.86
C GLN A 160 6.04 -30.28 -9.77
N ARG A 161 4.83 -30.32 -10.35
CA ARG A 161 3.85 -29.22 -10.24
C ARG A 161 3.38 -29.00 -8.80
N LYS A 162 3.22 -30.07 -8.01
CA LYS A 162 2.84 -29.95 -6.59
C LYS A 162 3.93 -29.22 -5.81
N ASP A 163 5.20 -29.62 -6.00
CA ASP A 163 6.34 -28.97 -5.35
C ASP A 163 6.52 -27.52 -5.83
N PHE A 164 6.35 -27.28 -7.13
CA PHE A 164 6.37 -25.94 -7.71
C PHE A 164 5.29 -25.03 -7.09
N LYS A 165 4.05 -25.52 -6.94
CA LYS A 165 2.97 -24.76 -6.29
C LYS A 165 3.26 -24.51 -4.81
N ARG A 166 3.82 -25.48 -4.10
CA ARG A 166 4.23 -25.35 -2.69
C ARG A 166 5.31 -24.26 -2.53
N ASN A 167 6.35 -24.32 -3.36
CA ASN A 167 7.43 -23.33 -3.37
C ASN A 167 6.92 -21.93 -3.75
N HIS A 168 6.08 -21.85 -4.78
CA HIS A 168 5.47 -20.59 -5.20
C HIS A 168 4.65 -19.94 -4.08
N SER A 169 3.85 -20.74 -3.36
CA SER A 169 3.02 -20.24 -2.24
C SER A 169 3.89 -19.76 -1.08
N SER A 170 4.91 -20.55 -0.69
CA SER A 170 5.87 -20.16 0.36
C SER A 170 6.59 -18.84 0.05
N ILE A 171 7.02 -18.66 -1.21
CA ILE A 171 7.69 -17.42 -1.60
C ILE A 171 6.70 -16.25 -1.64
N LYS A 172 5.48 -16.45 -2.13
CA LYS A 172 4.42 -15.43 -2.13
C LYS A 172 4.14 -14.97 -0.70
N ASP A 173 4.01 -15.89 0.24
CA ASP A 173 3.75 -15.60 1.65
C ASP A 173 4.93 -14.85 2.30
N ASN A 174 6.17 -15.26 2.02
CA ASN A 174 7.36 -14.58 2.53
C ASN A 174 7.50 -13.16 1.95
N TRP A 175 7.19 -12.98 0.67
CA TRP A 175 7.27 -11.67 0.01
C TRP A 175 6.17 -10.73 0.50
N GLN A 176 4.93 -11.21 0.58
CA GLN A 176 3.80 -10.45 1.14
C GLN A 176 4.02 -10.14 2.63
N GLY A 177 4.56 -11.07 3.40
CA GLY A 177 4.90 -10.83 4.82
C GLY A 177 5.94 -9.72 5.00
N LYS A 178 6.99 -9.68 4.15
CA LYS A 178 8.01 -8.62 4.21
C LYS A 178 7.48 -7.25 3.78
N HIS A 179 6.67 -7.21 2.72
CA HIS A 179 6.14 -5.94 2.20
C HIS A 179 4.96 -5.41 3.03
N GLY A 180 4.05 -6.29 3.46
CA GLY A 180 2.94 -5.93 4.34
C GLY A 180 3.41 -5.34 5.67
N ASN A 181 4.50 -5.86 6.25
CA ASN A 181 5.10 -5.29 7.46
C ASN A 181 5.73 -3.90 7.22
N ARG A 182 6.33 -3.68 6.04
CA ARG A 182 6.93 -2.37 5.70
C ARG A 182 5.86 -1.31 5.45
N GLU A 183 4.75 -1.70 4.83
CA GLU A 183 3.63 -0.80 4.56
C GLU A 183 2.82 -0.53 5.83
N GLN A 184 2.60 -1.52 6.71
CA GLN A 184 2.02 -1.29 8.04
C GLN A 184 2.92 -0.42 8.92
N ALA A 185 4.25 -0.61 8.90
CA ALA A 185 5.18 0.25 9.62
C ALA A 185 5.15 1.69 9.11
N ARG A 186 5.02 1.89 7.79
CA ARG A 186 4.82 3.22 7.19
C ARG A 186 3.47 3.84 7.53
N SER A 187 2.40 3.06 7.53
CA SER A 187 1.06 3.53 7.91
C SER A 187 0.98 3.91 9.39
N ARG A 188 1.74 3.25 10.27
CA ARG A 188 1.89 3.66 11.67
C ARG A 188 2.69 4.97 11.77
N SER A 189 3.83 5.06 11.08
CA SER A 189 4.64 6.29 11.03
C SER A 189 3.91 7.50 10.45
N ASN A 190 3.01 7.31 9.47
CA ASN A 190 2.20 8.40 8.91
C ASN A 190 1.00 8.76 9.79
N LYS A 191 0.41 7.80 10.51
CA LYS A 191 -0.63 8.09 11.52
C LYS A 191 -0.10 8.93 12.67
N ASP A 192 1.17 8.79 13.03
CA ASP A 192 1.81 9.64 14.04
C ASP A 192 2.16 11.05 13.52
N SER A 193 2.11 11.29 12.20
CA SER A 193 2.46 12.59 11.58
C SER A 193 1.25 13.43 11.18
N PHE A 194 0.07 12.83 11.01
CA PHE A 194 -1.18 13.53 10.74
C PHE A 194 -2.21 13.15 11.81
N GLY A 195 -2.16 13.85 12.95
CA GLY A 195 -3.19 13.79 13.97
C GLY A 195 -4.54 14.24 13.41
N PHE A 196 -5.36 13.28 12.97
CA PHE A 196 -6.73 13.53 12.55
C PHE A 196 -7.67 12.77 13.48
N ASN A 197 -8.23 13.53 14.42
CA ASN A 197 -9.18 13.09 15.42
C ASN A 197 -10.43 12.51 14.75
N SER A 198 -10.82 11.29 15.16
CA SER A 198 -12.23 10.88 15.11
C SER A 198 -12.94 11.61 16.25
N PHE A 199 -13.39 12.83 15.95
CA PHE A 199 -14.34 13.57 16.77
C PHE A 199 -15.73 13.02 16.45
N GLU A 200 -16.14 11.97 17.16
CA GLU A 200 -17.55 11.62 17.33
C GLU A 200 -18.12 12.60 18.35
N GLY A 201 -18.83 13.62 17.86
CA GLY A 201 -19.56 14.56 18.70
C GLY A 201 -20.94 13.99 19.02
N ASP A 202 -21.08 13.33 20.17
CA ASP A 202 -22.36 13.22 20.87
C ASP A 202 -22.57 14.51 21.69
N ASP A 203 -23.33 15.42 21.09
CA ASP A 203 -23.54 16.79 21.57
C ASP A 203 -24.68 16.88 22.60
N ARG A 204 -24.64 16.05 23.65
CA ARG A 204 -25.58 16.14 24.79
C ARG A 204 -24.92 15.78 26.12
N GLY A 205 -24.45 16.79 26.86
CA GLY A 205 -24.47 16.71 28.34
C GLY A 205 -23.23 17.16 29.13
N SER A 206 -22.39 18.08 28.68
CA SER A 206 -21.19 18.51 29.42
C SER A 206 -21.28 19.89 30.11
N GLU A 207 -22.47 20.38 30.45
CA GLU A 207 -22.63 21.71 31.08
C GLU A 207 -22.62 21.71 32.62
N LYS A 208 -22.12 20.66 33.30
CA LYS A 208 -22.21 20.55 34.77
C LYS A 208 -20.96 20.15 35.55
N ARG A 209 -19.75 20.22 34.98
CA ARG A 209 -18.52 19.78 35.69
C ARG A 209 -17.35 20.78 35.74
N MET A 210 -17.57 22.06 35.45
CA MET A 210 -16.52 23.09 35.50
C MET A 210 -16.54 24.01 36.74
N ARG A 211 -17.14 23.61 37.87
CA ARG A 211 -17.17 24.48 39.08
C ARG A 211 -16.38 24.03 40.31
N ASP A 212 -15.73 22.87 40.31
CA ASP A 212 -15.08 22.36 41.54
C ASP A 212 -13.55 22.15 41.42
N ARG A 213 -12.86 22.81 40.48
CA ARG A 213 -11.42 22.55 40.21
C ARG A 213 -10.46 23.72 40.43
N ASP A 214 -10.88 24.74 41.19
CA ASP A 214 -10.04 25.91 41.52
C ASP A 214 -9.54 25.93 42.98
N GLY A 215 -9.74 24.86 43.76
CA GLY A 215 -9.45 24.86 45.21
C GLY A 215 -8.06 24.45 45.68
N ASP A 216 -7.26 23.72 44.89
CA ASP A 216 -6.11 22.96 45.43
C ASP A 216 -4.72 23.33 44.87
N ARG A 217 -4.62 24.40 44.08
CA ARG A 217 -3.33 24.78 43.45
C ARG A 217 -2.41 25.63 44.34
N ASP A 218 -2.94 26.25 45.39
CA ASP A 218 -2.20 27.24 46.21
C ASP A 218 -1.43 26.66 47.40
N GLN A 219 -1.56 25.38 47.74
CA GLN A 219 -0.82 24.81 48.87
C GLN A 219 0.54 24.19 48.51
N ARG A 220 0.89 24.04 47.22
CA ARG A 220 2.11 23.34 46.80
C ARG A 220 3.34 24.24 46.58
N MET A 221 3.19 25.56 46.63
CA MET A 221 4.28 26.52 46.38
C MET A 221 5.10 26.92 47.62
N LYS A 222 4.78 26.44 48.84
CA LYS A 222 5.45 26.91 50.09
C LYS A 222 6.46 25.94 50.73
N ARG A 223 6.92 24.88 50.04
CA ARG A 223 7.81 23.85 50.65
C ARG A 223 9.14 23.57 49.95
N ARG A 224 9.75 24.54 49.27
CA ARG A 224 11.15 24.42 48.85
C ARG A 224 11.93 25.71 49.13
N GLY A 225 12.28 25.88 50.41
CA GLY A 225 13.39 26.73 50.82
C GLY A 225 14.66 25.89 50.96
N HIS A 226 15.76 26.48 50.48
CA HIS A 226 17.14 26.39 50.96
C HIS A 226 17.75 25.00 51.26
N ASN A 227 18.78 24.65 50.50
CA ASN A 227 20.07 24.29 51.09
C ASN A 227 21.23 24.64 50.15
N ASP A 228 22.29 25.10 50.80
CA ASP A 228 23.45 25.80 50.25
C ASP A 228 24.50 24.89 49.57
N SER A 229 25.50 25.59 49.04
CA SER A 229 26.93 25.26 49.09
C SER A 229 27.57 24.63 47.85
N ASP A 230 28.21 25.51 47.08
CA ASP A 230 29.66 25.57 46.87
C ASP A 230 30.43 24.25 46.79
N GLY A 231 31.07 24.01 45.63
CA GLY A 231 32.00 22.90 45.49
C GLY A 231 32.52 22.68 44.07
N ASP A 232 33.27 23.67 43.57
CA ASP A 232 34.51 23.50 42.81
C ASP A 232 34.88 22.06 42.38
N ARG A 233 34.61 21.69 41.12
CA ARG A 233 35.36 20.67 40.36
C ARG A 233 35.39 21.06 38.89
N GLY A 234 36.60 21.29 38.39
CA GLY A 234 36.89 21.96 37.13
C GLY A 234 36.64 21.14 35.85
N PRO A 235 37.17 21.61 34.72
CA PRO A 235 36.81 21.12 33.40
C PRO A 235 37.46 19.75 33.14
N ARG A 236 36.67 18.68 33.24
CA ARG A 236 37.05 17.38 32.68
C ARG A 236 36.92 17.44 31.16
N MET A 237 38.03 17.79 30.52
CA MET A 237 38.31 17.37 29.15
C MET A 237 38.31 15.85 29.11
N HIS A 238 37.24 15.28 28.56
CA HIS A 238 37.28 13.93 28.02
C HIS A 238 37.39 14.04 26.51
N ASP A 239 38.62 14.18 26.05
CA ASP A 239 39.08 13.52 24.84
C ASP A 239 38.82 12.01 25.01
N ARG A 240 37.76 11.52 24.36
CA ARG A 240 37.58 10.09 24.07
C ARG A 240 36.86 9.96 22.74
N ASP A 241 37.68 9.85 21.71
CA ASP A 241 37.62 8.78 20.70
C ASP A 241 36.22 8.44 20.20
N ASN A 242 35.93 9.01 19.04
CA ASN A 242 34.68 8.94 18.31
C ASN A 242 34.60 7.70 17.39
N ASP A 243 35.27 6.60 17.75
CA ASP A 243 35.50 5.45 16.84
C ASP A 243 34.84 4.13 17.27
N ASP A 244 33.76 4.17 18.06
CA ASP A 244 33.06 2.94 18.46
C ASP A 244 31.54 3.00 18.32
N ARG A 245 31.06 3.43 17.14
CA ARG A 245 29.70 3.11 16.66
C ARG A 245 29.63 1.67 16.18
N GLY A 246 29.90 0.73 17.10
CA GLY A 246 29.57 -0.68 16.93
C GLY A 246 28.07 -0.87 16.65
N PRO A 247 27.68 -1.92 15.89
CA PRO A 247 26.32 -2.08 15.37
C PRO A 247 25.33 -2.48 16.47
N ARG A 248 24.80 -1.51 17.21
CA ARG A 248 23.72 -1.69 18.21
C ARG A 248 22.33 -1.97 17.60
N SER A 249 22.24 -2.62 16.44
CA SER A 249 20.96 -2.87 15.73
C SER A 249 20.58 -4.35 15.57
N ARG A 250 21.07 -5.28 16.42
CA ARG A 250 20.77 -6.72 16.27
C ARG A 250 20.03 -7.41 17.41
N MET A 251 19.70 -6.74 18.52
CA MET A 251 19.10 -7.41 19.69
C MET A 251 17.59 -7.23 19.88
N ASN A 252 16.83 -6.79 18.87
CA ASN A 252 15.37 -6.62 18.99
C ASN A 252 14.56 -7.40 17.92
N ASP A 253 15.11 -8.46 17.32
CA ASP A 253 14.41 -9.22 16.27
C ASP A 253 13.72 -10.51 16.78
N ASP A 254 14.08 -11.02 17.97
CA ASP A 254 13.50 -12.28 18.48
C ASP A 254 12.15 -12.09 19.18
N SER A 255 11.87 -10.93 19.78
CA SER A 255 10.55 -10.61 20.35
C SER A 255 9.47 -10.25 19.31
N ARG A 256 9.82 -10.24 18.02
CA ARG A 256 8.87 -10.03 16.90
C ARG A 256 8.25 -11.31 16.37
N GLN A 257 8.71 -12.49 16.78
CA GLN A 257 8.11 -13.75 16.31
C GLN A 257 6.86 -14.15 17.08
N GLU A 258 6.72 -13.76 18.36
CA GLU A 258 5.61 -14.21 19.22
C GLU A 258 4.28 -13.51 18.95
N ASN A 259 4.28 -12.32 18.33
CA ASN A 259 3.04 -11.60 17.96
C ASN A 259 2.49 -11.99 16.58
N ARG A 260 2.93 -13.12 16.01
CA ARG A 260 2.35 -13.69 14.77
C ARG A 260 1.03 -14.42 15.06
N HIS A 261 0.07 -13.71 15.64
CA HIS A 261 -1.32 -14.18 15.69
C HIS A 261 -1.92 -14.08 14.30
N GLY A 262 -1.53 -15.01 13.42
CA GLY A 262 -2.21 -15.20 12.15
C GLY A 262 -3.69 -15.54 12.39
N PRO A 263 -4.57 -15.36 11.40
CA PRO A 263 -6.00 -15.66 11.52
C PRO A 263 -6.31 -17.07 12.06
N GLY A 264 -5.42 -18.04 11.82
CA GLY A 264 -5.54 -19.40 12.38
C GLY A 264 -5.13 -19.58 13.85
N SER A 265 -4.63 -18.54 14.52
CA SER A 265 -4.25 -18.59 15.94
C SER A 265 -5.48 -18.64 16.85
N MET A 266 -6.59 -17.99 16.44
CA MET A 266 -7.81 -17.94 17.24
C MET A 266 -8.46 -19.33 17.32
N LEU A 267 -8.64 -20.00 16.19
CA LEU A 267 -9.18 -21.37 16.16
C LEU A 267 -8.32 -22.33 16.97
N ARG A 268 -6.98 -22.26 16.85
CA ARG A 268 -6.09 -23.09 17.68
C ARG A 268 -6.28 -22.85 19.19
N SER A 269 -6.56 -21.61 19.58
CA SER A 269 -6.80 -21.28 20.99
C SER A 269 -8.14 -21.83 21.49
N LEU A 270 -9.18 -21.82 20.64
CA LEU A 270 -10.50 -22.38 20.97
C LEU A 270 -10.47 -23.88 21.28
N PHE A 271 -9.66 -24.64 20.53
CA PHE A 271 -9.62 -26.10 20.63
C PHE A 271 -8.49 -26.65 21.50
N ARG A 272 -7.60 -25.79 22.03
CA ARG A 272 -6.40 -26.24 22.75
C ARG A 272 -6.72 -27.12 23.96
N ASP A 273 -7.77 -26.74 24.69
CA ASP A 273 -8.09 -27.34 25.99
C ASP A 273 -9.23 -28.38 25.88
N LEU A 274 -9.65 -28.73 24.66
CA LEU A 274 -10.69 -29.74 24.41
C LEU A 274 -10.07 -31.13 24.19
N ASP A 275 -10.49 -32.10 25.00
CA ASP A 275 -10.14 -33.51 24.83
C ASP A 275 -10.89 -34.12 23.64
N LEU A 276 -10.43 -33.85 22.42
CA LEU A 276 -11.03 -34.36 21.18
C LEU A 276 -10.52 -35.78 20.85
N THR A 277 -11.44 -36.67 20.46
CA THR A 277 -11.07 -38.00 19.91
C THR A 277 -10.37 -37.85 18.55
N SER A 278 -9.70 -38.91 18.08
CA SER A 278 -9.10 -38.93 16.74
C SER A 278 -10.12 -38.58 15.65
N ASP A 279 -11.31 -39.17 15.75
CA ASP A 279 -12.35 -39.06 14.73
C ASP A 279 -12.97 -37.65 14.74
N GLN A 280 -13.18 -37.07 15.92
CA GLN A 280 -13.63 -35.67 16.05
C GLN A 280 -12.59 -34.70 15.49
N LYS A 281 -11.29 -34.95 15.71
CA LYS A 281 -10.21 -34.10 15.15
C LYS A 281 -10.21 -34.13 13.63
N GLU A 282 -10.45 -35.28 13.02
CA GLU A 282 -10.51 -35.41 11.56
C GLU A 282 -11.74 -34.71 11.00
N GLN A 283 -12.93 -34.92 11.59
CA GLN A 283 -14.15 -34.22 11.18
C GLN A 283 -14.04 -32.70 11.32
N ILE A 284 -13.45 -32.21 12.41
CA ILE A 284 -13.22 -30.76 12.60
C ILE A 284 -12.22 -30.24 11.56
N ARG A 285 -11.20 -31.02 11.19
CA ARG A 285 -10.25 -30.62 10.15
C ARG A 285 -10.96 -30.46 8.81
N GLU A 286 -11.80 -31.43 8.43
CA GLU A 286 -12.57 -31.41 7.18
C GLU A 286 -13.52 -30.19 7.12
N ILE A 287 -14.26 -29.92 8.20
CA ILE A 287 -15.12 -28.72 8.29
C ILE A 287 -14.32 -27.43 8.13
N VAL A 288 -13.16 -27.32 8.79
CA VAL A 288 -12.30 -26.12 8.72
C VAL A 288 -11.68 -25.96 7.32
N GLU A 289 -11.30 -27.07 6.67
CA GLU A 289 -10.74 -27.06 5.32
C GLU A 289 -11.80 -26.67 4.29
N SER A 290 -12.99 -27.26 4.36
CA SER A 290 -14.13 -26.90 3.51
C SER A 290 -14.51 -25.42 3.66
N GLY A 291 -14.69 -24.92 4.90
CA GLY A 291 -14.99 -23.51 5.12
C GLY A 291 -13.85 -22.57 4.65
N ARG A 292 -12.60 -23.02 4.68
CA ARG A 292 -11.46 -22.27 4.12
C ARG A 292 -11.52 -22.21 2.60
N GLU A 293 -11.90 -23.30 1.93
CA GLU A 293 -12.06 -23.38 0.49
C GLU A 293 -13.23 -22.50 0.02
N GLU A 294 -14.39 -22.57 0.68
CA GLU A 294 -15.54 -21.72 0.39
C GLU A 294 -15.20 -20.24 0.55
N HIS A 295 -14.55 -19.87 1.65
CA HIS A 295 -14.15 -18.49 1.86
C HIS A 295 -13.06 -18.03 0.88
N GLN A 296 -12.18 -18.94 0.44
CA GLN A 296 -11.21 -18.65 -0.60
C GLN A 296 -11.88 -18.43 -1.97
N ALA A 297 -12.84 -19.27 -2.35
CA ALA A 297 -13.61 -19.13 -3.57
C ALA A 297 -14.38 -17.80 -3.57
N TRP A 298 -15.07 -17.48 -2.47
CA TRP A 298 -15.74 -16.19 -2.30
C TRP A 298 -14.77 -15.01 -2.46
N ARG A 299 -13.57 -15.10 -1.88
CA ARG A 299 -12.55 -14.04 -2.01
C ARG A 299 -12.04 -13.87 -3.43
N GLU A 300 -11.94 -14.96 -4.20
CA GLU A 300 -11.51 -14.94 -5.60
C GLU A 300 -12.59 -14.35 -6.49
N GLU A 301 -13.84 -14.75 -6.30
CA GLU A 301 -15.00 -14.23 -7.02
C GLU A 301 -15.21 -12.73 -6.77
N ASN A 302 -15.08 -12.29 -5.51
CA ASN A 302 -15.32 -10.90 -5.10
C ASN A 302 -14.02 -10.07 -5.04
N GLN A 303 -12.90 -10.58 -5.58
CA GLN A 303 -11.58 -9.95 -5.44
C GLN A 303 -11.54 -8.56 -6.07
N ASP A 304 -12.11 -8.44 -7.26
CA ASP A 304 -12.06 -7.21 -8.05
C ASP A 304 -12.97 -6.14 -7.45
N ASP A 305 -14.16 -6.52 -6.98
CA ASP A 305 -15.08 -5.62 -6.26
C ASP A 305 -14.47 -5.11 -4.95
N LEU A 306 -13.88 -5.99 -4.15
CA LEU A 306 -13.17 -5.60 -2.94
C LEU A 306 -11.98 -4.67 -3.24
N ARG A 307 -11.31 -4.84 -4.38
CA ARG A 307 -10.21 -3.98 -4.80
C ARG A 307 -10.74 -2.61 -5.26
N ALA A 308 -11.83 -2.57 -6.02
CA ALA A 308 -12.48 -1.35 -6.46
C ALA A 308 -12.94 -0.52 -5.25
N LEU A 309 -13.71 -1.12 -4.33
CA LEU A 309 -14.20 -0.46 -3.11
C LEU A 309 -13.05 0.09 -2.24
N LYS A 310 -11.92 -0.63 -2.16
CA LYS A 310 -10.74 -0.14 -1.42
C LYS A 310 -10.08 1.07 -2.07
N GLU A 311 -10.04 1.10 -3.40
CA GLU A 311 -9.47 2.24 -4.13
C GLU A 311 -10.41 3.46 -4.00
N ASP A 312 -11.72 3.26 -4.20
CA ASP A 312 -12.72 4.32 -4.02
C ASP A 312 -12.66 4.90 -2.60
N MET A 313 -12.56 4.03 -1.59
CA MET A 313 -12.38 4.45 -0.19
C MET A 313 -11.11 5.29 -0.02
N ARG A 314 -10.01 4.89 -0.68
CA ARG A 314 -8.75 5.63 -0.62
C ARG A 314 -8.87 7.00 -1.27
N GLU A 315 -9.57 7.10 -2.40
CA GLU A 315 -9.81 8.37 -3.10
C GLU A 315 -10.74 9.30 -2.30
N ALA A 316 -11.87 8.80 -1.79
CA ALA A 316 -12.76 9.56 -0.91
C ALA A 316 -12.03 10.11 0.32
N MET A 317 -11.16 9.30 0.94
CA MET A 317 -10.34 9.73 2.07
C MET A 317 -9.29 10.78 1.70
N GLN A 318 -8.70 10.72 0.50
CA GLN A 318 -7.77 11.76 0.01
C GLN A 318 -8.48 13.08 -0.23
N ASP A 319 -9.71 13.02 -0.74
CA ASP A 319 -10.55 14.17 -1.01
C ASP A 319 -11.27 14.73 0.23
N LYS A 320 -11.15 14.03 1.37
CA LYS A 320 -11.87 14.32 2.62
C LYS A 320 -13.40 14.29 2.46
N ASP A 321 -13.89 13.52 1.50
CA ASP A 321 -15.32 13.33 1.25
C ASP A 321 -15.86 12.24 2.20
N ARG A 322 -16.48 12.68 3.29
CA ARG A 322 -17.00 11.78 4.34
C ARG A 322 -18.22 11.00 3.89
N GLU A 323 -19.11 11.62 3.11
CA GLU A 323 -20.35 10.99 2.64
C GLU A 323 -20.03 9.86 1.66
N ALA A 324 -19.11 10.11 0.71
CA ALA A 324 -18.64 9.06 -0.20
C ALA A 324 -17.97 7.91 0.57
N ALA A 325 -17.10 8.23 1.53
CA ALA A 325 -16.42 7.21 2.34
C ALA A 325 -17.42 6.34 3.14
N GLN A 326 -18.50 6.94 3.66
CA GLN A 326 -19.56 6.21 4.37
C GLN A 326 -20.33 5.29 3.43
N SER A 327 -20.76 5.77 2.26
CA SER A 327 -21.44 4.93 1.26
C SER A 327 -20.58 3.75 0.81
N ILE A 328 -19.27 3.96 0.62
CA ILE A 328 -18.34 2.88 0.25
C ILE A 328 -18.18 1.86 1.39
N ARG A 329 -18.22 2.32 2.65
CA ARG A 329 -18.18 1.43 3.82
C ARG A 329 -19.44 0.56 3.89
N GLU A 330 -20.62 1.10 3.61
CA GLU A 330 -21.88 0.34 3.54
C GLU A 330 -21.81 -0.74 2.47
N LYS A 331 -21.39 -0.39 1.24
CA LYS A 331 -21.19 -1.37 0.15
C LYS A 331 -20.19 -2.45 0.53
N MET A 332 -19.08 -2.08 1.18
CA MET A 332 -18.10 -3.05 1.64
C MET A 332 -18.66 -3.95 2.76
N SER A 333 -19.50 -3.41 3.64
CA SER A 333 -20.20 -4.19 4.67
C SER A 333 -21.18 -5.18 4.07
N ASP A 334 -21.99 -4.75 3.10
CA ASP A 334 -22.96 -5.60 2.40
C ASP A 334 -22.26 -6.72 1.64
N LEU A 335 -21.18 -6.41 0.92
CA LEU A 335 -20.36 -7.41 0.25
C LEU A 335 -19.78 -8.40 1.26
N MET A 336 -19.20 -7.93 2.36
CA MET A 336 -18.64 -8.81 3.39
C MET A 336 -19.71 -9.64 4.14
N SER A 337 -20.99 -9.22 4.13
CA SER A 337 -22.09 -9.97 4.73
C SER A 337 -22.47 -11.22 3.92
N SER A 338 -22.15 -11.26 2.62
CA SER A 338 -22.31 -12.45 1.77
C SER A 338 -21.17 -13.45 1.91
N ALA A 339 -20.08 -13.07 2.59
CA ALA A 339 -18.96 -13.97 2.83
C ALA A 339 -19.39 -15.13 3.74
N PRO A 340 -18.92 -16.38 3.45
CA PRO A 340 -19.16 -17.51 4.34
C PRO A 340 -18.79 -17.17 5.79
N SER A 341 -19.76 -17.29 6.69
CA SER A 341 -19.59 -16.85 8.06
C SER A 341 -18.79 -17.89 8.85
N PRO A 342 -17.75 -17.49 9.60
CA PRO A 342 -17.06 -18.40 10.52
C PRO A 342 -17.99 -19.02 11.57
N ARG A 343 -19.18 -18.43 11.79
CA ARG A 343 -20.20 -18.98 12.70
C ARG A 343 -20.81 -20.27 12.17
N ASP A 344 -20.93 -20.42 10.85
CA ASP A 344 -21.55 -21.61 10.26
C ASP A 344 -20.65 -22.82 10.46
N GLY A 345 -19.35 -22.68 10.15
CA GLY A 345 -18.36 -23.71 10.48
C GLY A 345 -18.27 -24.00 11.99
N LEU A 346 -18.44 -23.01 12.87
CA LEU A 346 -18.51 -23.26 14.32
C LEU A 346 -19.77 -24.04 14.73
N ASN A 347 -20.91 -23.83 14.08
CA ASN A 347 -22.13 -24.59 14.35
C ASN A 347 -22.00 -26.04 13.90
N GLU A 348 -21.36 -26.28 12.76
CA GLU A 348 -21.03 -27.63 12.28
C GLU A 348 -20.06 -28.33 13.22
N ILE A 349 -18.98 -27.65 13.66
CA ILE A 349 -18.05 -28.20 14.66
C ILE A 349 -18.79 -28.53 15.95
N LYS A 350 -19.69 -27.65 16.43
CA LYS A 350 -20.51 -27.94 17.61
C LYS A 350 -21.30 -29.24 17.41
N SER A 351 -21.84 -29.55 16.22
CA SER A 351 -22.61 -30.79 16.01
C SER A 351 -21.80 -32.08 16.30
N VAL A 352 -20.49 -32.05 16.05
CA VAL A 352 -19.54 -33.17 16.26
C VAL A 352 -19.12 -33.33 17.74
N LEU A 353 -19.26 -32.28 18.54
CA LEU A 353 -18.82 -32.28 19.94
C LEU A 353 -19.86 -32.89 20.89
N THR A 354 -19.36 -33.55 21.94
CA THR A 354 -20.18 -34.00 23.07
C THR A 354 -20.72 -32.81 23.87
N LYS A 355 -21.77 -33.03 24.68
CA LYS A 355 -22.35 -31.96 25.52
C LYS A 355 -21.32 -31.31 26.46
N LYS A 356 -20.38 -32.08 27.02
CA LYS A 356 -19.32 -31.57 27.89
C LYS A 356 -18.34 -30.69 27.12
N GLN A 357 -17.88 -31.14 25.95
CA GLN A 357 -16.98 -30.38 25.08
C GLN A 357 -17.65 -29.10 24.54
N LYS A 358 -18.95 -29.14 24.21
CA LYS A 358 -19.72 -27.95 23.80
C LYS A 358 -19.69 -26.84 24.86
N LYS A 359 -19.91 -27.20 26.12
CA LYS A 359 -19.89 -26.25 27.25
C LYS A 359 -18.52 -25.61 27.40
N GLN A 360 -17.44 -26.40 27.31
CA GLN A 360 -16.08 -25.89 27.40
C GLN A 360 -15.70 -25.03 26.19
N LEU A 361 -16.15 -25.38 24.98
CA LEU A 361 -15.97 -24.53 23.80
C LEU A 361 -16.65 -23.17 23.97
N GLU A 362 -17.85 -23.14 24.56
CA GLU A 362 -18.59 -21.90 24.82
C GLU A 362 -17.92 -21.03 25.89
N GLU A 363 -17.34 -21.66 26.92
CA GLU A 363 -16.49 -20.99 27.91
C GLU A 363 -15.24 -20.38 27.26
N ASN A 364 -14.52 -21.15 26.43
CA ASN A 364 -13.36 -20.66 25.67
C ASN A 364 -13.74 -19.51 24.70
N LEU A 365 -14.92 -19.58 24.06
CA LEU A 365 -15.44 -18.51 23.21
C LEU A 365 -15.73 -17.24 24.01
N SER A 366 -16.25 -17.39 25.23
CA SER A 366 -16.52 -16.25 26.12
C SER A 366 -15.25 -15.59 26.61
N GLU A 367 -14.18 -16.36 26.86
CA GLU A 367 -12.86 -15.86 27.25
C GLU A 367 -12.14 -15.15 26.09
N LEU A 368 -12.26 -15.66 24.86
CA LEU A 368 -11.72 -15.01 23.67
C LEU A 368 -12.45 -13.72 23.28
N ARG A 369 -13.64 -13.47 23.82
CA ARG A 369 -14.31 -12.19 23.62
C ARG A 369 -13.37 -11.13 24.22
N PRO A 370 -12.80 -10.22 23.40
CA PRO A 370 -11.86 -9.23 23.91
C PRO A 370 -12.55 -8.50 25.07
N PRO A 371 -11.88 -8.32 26.22
CA PRO A 371 -12.49 -7.66 27.36
C PRO A 371 -13.04 -6.32 26.86
N ARG A 372 -14.37 -6.12 26.91
CA ARG A 372 -15.00 -4.89 26.43
C ARG A 372 -14.33 -3.66 27.07
N ASP A 373 -13.89 -3.81 28.31
CA ASP A 373 -13.14 -2.82 29.10
C ASP A 373 -11.79 -2.39 28.49
N ARG A 374 -11.23 -3.13 27.52
CA ARG A 374 -10.01 -2.68 26.81
C ARG A 374 -10.31 -1.66 25.71
N MET A 375 -11.56 -1.54 25.25
CA MET A 375 -11.94 -0.46 24.33
C MET A 375 -12.15 0.87 25.05
N ASP A 376 -12.59 0.83 26.32
CA ASP A 376 -12.81 2.04 27.15
C ASP A 376 -11.55 2.47 27.92
N ARG A 377 -10.43 1.77 27.78
CA ARG A 377 -9.17 2.30 28.32
C ARG A 377 -8.82 3.55 27.50
N PRO A 378 -8.81 4.76 28.10
CA PRO A 378 -8.38 5.96 27.41
C PRO A 378 -7.03 5.66 26.80
N ARG A 379 -6.96 5.87 25.48
CA ARG A 379 -5.80 5.58 24.66
C ARG A 379 -4.62 6.27 25.33
N ARG A 380 -3.77 5.50 26.00
CA ARG A 380 -2.69 5.95 26.89
C ARG A 380 -1.69 6.77 26.06
N GLY A 381 -1.99 8.04 25.84
CA GLY A 381 -1.40 8.85 24.79
C GLY A 381 -2.04 10.22 24.59
N ASP A 382 -3.34 10.41 24.92
CA ASP A 382 -3.97 11.74 24.85
C ASP A 382 -3.78 12.61 26.10
N ASP A 383 -3.34 12.04 27.22
CA ASP A 383 -2.94 12.81 28.42
C ASP A 383 -1.43 13.12 28.43
N ARG A 384 -0.82 13.28 27.25
CA ARG A 384 0.46 13.98 27.19
C ARG A 384 0.16 15.47 27.09
N ASP A 385 -0.07 16.05 28.26
CA ASP A 385 0.34 17.40 28.57
C ASP A 385 1.84 17.54 28.18
N ASP A 386 2.09 17.79 26.90
CA ASP A 386 3.40 18.12 26.33
C ASP A 386 3.84 19.55 26.71
N ASP A 387 3.14 20.22 27.63
CA ASP A 387 3.46 21.56 28.10
C ASP A 387 4.61 21.62 29.12
N ASP A 388 5.05 20.49 29.71
CA ASP A 388 6.08 20.50 30.75
C ASP A 388 7.37 19.71 30.43
N ARG A 389 7.58 19.30 29.17
CA ARG A 389 8.94 18.92 28.76
C ARG A 389 9.71 20.18 28.37
N PRO A 390 10.67 20.67 29.19
CA PRO A 390 11.52 21.76 28.77
C PRO A 390 12.22 21.33 27.48
N ARG A 391 11.82 21.95 26.37
CA ARG A 391 12.56 21.95 25.11
C ARG A 391 13.97 22.39 25.48
N ALA A 392 14.87 21.43 25.64
CA ALA A 392 16.29 21.69 25.67
C ALA A 392 16.57 22.53 24.42
N LYS A 393 16.89 23.81 24.64
CA LYS A 393 17.25 24.76 23.61
C LYS A 393 18.31 24.09 22.75
N ARG A 394 17.91 23.59 21.58
CA ARG A 394 18.86 23.30 20.51
C ARG A 394 19.48 24.65 20.18
N SER A 395 20.68 24.84 20.72
CA SER A 395 21.57 25.93 20.38
C SER A 395 21.59 26.07 18.87
N ARG A 396 21.03 27.18 18.37
CA ARG A 396 21.49 27.85 17.16
C ARG A 396 23.01 27.86 17.22
N ARG A 397 23.65 27.02 16.43
CA ARG A 397 25.09 27.03 16.21
C ARG A 397 25.27 27.37 14.73
N GLY A 398 25.67 28.61 14.47
CA GLY A 398 26.37 29.01 13.25
C GLY A 398 25.52 29.41 12.05
N ASP A 399 24.74 30.48 12.17
CA ASP A 399 24.75 31.53 11.15
C ASP A 399 25.80 32.52 11.67
N ASP A 400 26.96 32.59 11.02
CA ASP A 400 27.92 33.70 11.01
C ASP A 400 29.22 33.21 10.36
N ASN A 401 29.33 33.44 9.04
CA ASN A 401 30.59 33.71 8.33
C ASN A 401 30.24 34.16 6.91
N ASN A 402 29.81 35.41 6.85
CA ASN A 402 29.95 36.26 5.67
C ASN A 402 31.41 36.76 5.62
N GLU A 403 31.87 37.08 4.42
CA GLU A 403 32.96 38.03 4.13
C GLU A 403 34.42 37.58 4.31
N GLN A 404 35.06 37.17 3.22
CA GLN A 404 35.96 38.00 2.38
C GLN A 404 36.89 37.13 1.53
N ASP A 405 37.27 37.66 0.37
CA ASP A 405 38.29 37.16 -0.57
C ASP A 405 37.98 35.93 -1.43
N ARG A 406 37.64 36.20 -2.70
CA ARG A 406 38.52 35.85 -3.83
C ARG A 406 37.99 36.35 -5.18
N PRO A 407 38.64 37.37 -5.79
CA PRO A 407 38.66 37.57 -7.23
C PRO A 407 39.95 36.99 -7.87
N HIS A 408 39.89 36.77 -9.19
CA HIS A 408 41.01 36.47 -10.11
C HIS A 408 41.57 35.03 -10.09
N LYS A 409 42.03 34.40 -11.18
CA LYS A 409 42.32 34.82 -12.56
C LYS A 409 42.46 33.54 -13.42
N LYS A 410 42.23 33.73 -14.72
CA LYS A 410 42.57 32.89 -15.88
C LYS A 410 43.77 31.95 -15.70
N ARG A 411 43.66 30.71 -16.20
CA ARG A 411 44.80 30.03 -16.85
C ARG A 411 44.35 29.14 -18.01
N LYS A 412 44.55 29.67 -19.22
CA LYS A 412 44.77 28.93 -20.47
C LYS A 412 46.03 28.07 -20.32
N GLN A 413 46.02 26.82 -20.80
CA GLN A 413 47.13 26.12 -21.47
C GLN A 413 46.58 24.77 -21.97
N ARG A 414 46.23 24.62 -23.25
CA ARG A 414 47.11 24.31 -24.41
C ARG A 414 47.76 22.92 -24.29
N ARG A 415 47.21 21.93 -25.00
CA ARG A 415 47.99 20.86 -25.68
C ARG A 415 47.35 20.60 -27.05
N GLN A 416 48.11 21.01 -28.05
CA GLN A 416 48.08 20.62 -29.47
C GLN A 416 48.52 19.14 -29.54
N ASP A 417 47.87 18.32 -30.36
CA ASP A 417 48.24 18.03 -31.76
C ASP A 417 49.70 17.55 -31.88
N ASP A 418 49.87 16.23 -31.99
CA ASP A 418 50.99 15.57 -32.63
C ASP A 418 50.43 14.29 -33.28
N SER A 419 49.99 14.42 -34.53
CA SER A 419 49.73 13.32 -35.46
C SER A 419 50.22 13.79 -36.83
N ASP A 420 51.43 13.39 -37.22
CA ASP A 420 51.77 12.99 -38.59
C ASP A 420 53.22 12.48 -38.65
N SER A 421 53.36 11.17 -38.82
CA SER A 421 54.35 10.49 -39.67
C SER A 421 53.92 9.04 -39.89
#